data_AF-A0A2V1B619-F1
#
_entry.id   AF-A0A2V1B619-F1
#
_cell.length_a   1.000
_cell.length_b   1.000
_cell.length_c   1.000
_cell.angle_alpha   90.00
_cell.angle_beta   90.00
_cell.angle_gamma   90.00
#
_symmetry.space_group_name_H-M   'P 1'
#
loop_
_entity.id
_entity.type
_entity.pdbx_description
1 polymer ?
#
loop_
_entity_poly.entity_id
_entity_poly.type
_entity_poly.pdbx_seq_one_letter_code
_entity_poly.pdbx_strand_id
1 'polypeptide(L)'
;MVKHLMYGLEPSINLDQIHDNLANWNVGYSFMTDEHNNLQKAFHALRTAATSAEGSRCLMNRKFQYRVRRCQDYLRHVDILVQRLYGAVHLTFGLPGRGTEINLVTWANTREHIRNIYVRHGTILIMTDNSKLKASTGKPFWVVRAVPKCVARPLFLYLAYIRPFADSLQKALTPEDAERNAYLYVSYHSSRKHFSATDGSSALFSLTDTSSMPMKIGIYRQASIAIGKKHVENTVKNLNPWEPSLW
;
A
#
# COMPACT_ATOMS: atom_id res chain seq x y z
N MET A 1 2.21 -14.83 -5.39
CA MET A 1 3.05 -14.07 -4.45
C MET A 1 2.33 -13.79 -3.13
N VAL A 2 1.22 -13.03 -3.08
CA VAL A 2 0.47 -12.81 -1.81
C VAL A 2 0.11 -14.13 -1.12
N LYS A 3 -0.46 -15.10 -1.84
CA LYS A 3 -0.75 -16.45 -1.30
C LYS A 3 0.47 -17.16 -0.68
N HIS A 4 1.67 -16.94 -1.27
CA HIS A 4 2.92 -17.47 -0.72
C HIS A 4 3.29 -16.78 0.60
N LEU A 5 3.24 -15.45 0.64
CA LEU A 5 3.51 -14.63 1.82
C LEU A 5 2.48 -14.82 2.94
N MET A 6 1.26 -15.25 2.60
CA MET A 6 0.19 -15.58 3.54
C MET A 6 0.26 -17.01 4.10
N TYR A 7 1.25 -17.82 3.69
CA TYR A 7 1.35 -19.23 4.12
C TYR A 7 0.07 -20.04 3.90
N GLY A 8 -0.68 -19.74 2.83
CA GLY A 8 -1.94 -20.42 2.51
C GLY A 8 -3.16 -19.94 3.28
N LEU A 9 -3.02 -18.97 4.20
CA LEU A 9 -4.16 -18.34 4.83
C LEU A 9 -4.98 -17.53 3.81
N GLU A 10 -6.29 -17.75 3.84
CA GLU A 10 -7.25 -17.06 2.99
C GLU A 10 -8.37 -16.46 3.87
N PRO A 11 -8.08 -15.37 4.60
CA PRO A 11 -9.10 -14.72 5.42
C PRO A 11 -10.25 -14.22 4.54
N SER A 12 -11.47 -14.41 5.02
CA SER A 12 -12.65 -13.76 4.46
C SER A 12 -12.55 -12.27 4.76
N ILE A 13 -12.51 -11.45 3.71
CA ILE A 13 -12.35 -9.99 3.82
C ILE A 13 -13.54 -9.38 3.14
N ASN A 14 -14.37 -8.69 3.92
CA ASN A 14 -15.41 -7.84 3.42
C ASN A 14 -15.02 -6.37 3.69
N LEU A 15 -14.54 -5.68 2.66
CA LEU A 15 -14.11 -4.28 2.79
C LEU A 15 -15.28 -3.33 3.10
N ASP A 16 -16.53 -3.73 2.80
CA ASP A 16 -17.72 -2.93 3.13
C ASP A 16 -17.99 -2.89 4.64
N GLN A 17 -17.44 -3.85 5.40
CA GLN A 17 -17.60 -3.93 6.85
C GLN A 17 -16.44 -3.30 7.63
N ILE A 18 -15.41 -2.81 6.94
CA ILE A 18 -14.27 -2.17 7.60
C ILE A 18 -14.68 -0.76 8.03
N HIS A 19 -14.68 -0.54 9.33
CA HIS A 19 -14.85 0.76 9.93
C HIS A 19 -13.59 1.60 9.75
N ASP A 20 -13.75 2.83 9.26
CA ASP A 20 -12.62 3.74 9.12
C ASP A 20 -13.05 5.19 9.31
N ASN A 21 -12.66 5.81 10.43
CA ASN A 21 -13.03 7.18 10.77
C ASN A 21 -12.06 8.19 10.13
N LEU A 22 -12.54 8.92 9.13
CA LEU A 22 -11.75 9.94 8.44
C LEU A 22 -11.46 11.18 9.31
N ALA A 23 -12.28 11.43 10.33
CA ALA A 23 -12.15 12.57 11.24
C ALA A 23 -11.22 12.28 12.44
N ASN A 24 -10.71 11.05 12.58
CA ASN A 24 -9.81 10.71 13.67
C ASN A 24 -8.37 11.12 13.33
N TRP A 25 -7.82 12.03 14.13
CA TRP A 25 -6.47 12.60 13.95
C TRP A 25 -5.46 12.08 14.97
N ASN A 26 -5.82 11.08 15.77
CA ASN A 26 -4.93 10.51 16.77
C ASN A 26 -3.70 9.90 16.08
N VAL A 27 -2.53 10.16 16.66
CA VAL A 27 -1.25 9.61 16.16
C VAL A 27 -1.30 8.09 16.18
N GLY A 28 -0.91 7.47 15.07
CA GLY A 28 -0.93 6.02 14.88
C GLY A 28 -2.28 5.45 14.45
N TYR A 29 -3.34 6.27 14.37
CA TYR A 29 -4.66 5.81 13.94
C TYR A 29 -4.71 5.47 12.44
N SER A 30 -5.41 4.38 12.13
CA SER A 30 -5.90 3.96 10.82
C SER A 30 -7.00 2.91 11.02
N PHE A 31 -7.65 2.43 9.95
CA PHE A 31 -8.55 1.27 10.03
C PHE A 31 -7.91 0.04 10.71
N MET A 32 -6.57 -0.10 10.64
CA MET A 32 -5.84 -1.20 11.30
C MET A 32 -5.84 -1.13 12.82
N THR A 33 -5.99 0.07 13.38
CA THR A 33 -5.99 0.30 14.83
C THR A 33 -7.39 0.59 15.37
N ASP A 34 -8.39 0.64 14.50
CA ASP A 34 -9.78 0.77 14.90
C ASP A 34 -10.28 -0.52 15.55
N GLU A 35 -10.83 -0.44 16.76
CA GLU A 35 -11.21 -1.60 17.56
C GLU A 35 -12.37 -2.38 16.93
N HIS A 36 -13.25 -1.71 16.17
CA HIS A 36 -14.38 -2.35 15.49
C HIS A 36 -13.94 -3.40 14.46
N ASN A 37 -12.72 -3.26 13.92
CA ASN A 37 -12.22 -4.12 12.85
C ASN A 37 -11.51 -5.38 13.36
N ASN A 38 -11.08 -5.42 14.62
CA ASN A 38 -10.36 -6.56 15.21
C ASN A 38 -9.10 -7.01 14.42
N LEU A 39 -8.39 -6.08 13.75
CA LEU A 39 -7.25 -6.38 12.86
C LEU A 39 -5.88 -6.41 13.56
N GLN A 40 -5.81 -5.96 14.80
CA GLN A 40 -4.60 -5.69 15.57
C GLN A 40 -3.86 -7.01 15.86
N LYS A 41 -4.63 -8.10 15.92
CA LYS A 41 -4.18 -9.47 16.13
C LYS A 41 -4.20 -10.31 14.84
N ALA A 42 -4.62 -9.74 13.70
CA ALA A 42 -4.81 -10.49 12.45
C ALA A 42 -3.53 -11.19 11.99
N PHE A 43 -2.38 -10.53 12.11
CA PHE A 43 -1.09 -11.10 11.73
C PHE A 43 -0.64 -12.29 12.61
N HIS A 44 -1.23 -12.52 13.79
CA HIS A 44 -0.86 -13.65 14.63
C HIS A 44 -1.19 -15.00 13.98
N ALA A 45 -2.31 -15.08 13.26
CA ALA A 45 -2.63 -16.28 12.48
C ALA A 45 -1.54 -16.54 11.42
N LEU A 46 -1.08 -15.49 10.75
CA LEU A 46 0.01 -15.57 9.77
C LEU A 46 1.33 -16.00 10.41
N ARG A 47 1.66 -15.43 11.57
CA ARG A 47 2.84 -15.84 12.34
C ARG A 47 2.77 -17.33 12.66
N THR A 48 1.66 -17.81 13.21
CA THR A 48 1.47 -19.23 13.53
C THR A 48 1.64 -20.11 12.29
N ALA A 49 0.98 -19.77 11.18
CA ALA A 49 1.11 -20.50 9.93
C ALA A 49 2.56 -20.55 9.42
N ALA A 50 3.30 -19.45 9.53
CA ALA A 50 4.70 -19.36 9.11
C ALA A 50 5.67 -20.15 10.02
N THR A 51 5.40 -20.18 11.32
CA THR A 51 6.24 -20.86 12.32
C THR A 51 5.93 -22.35 12.45
N SER A 52 4.75 -22.78 12.00
CA SER A 52 4.30 -24.18 12.01
C SER A 52 4.26 -24.81 10.61
N ALA A 53 4.66 -24.08 9.57
CA ALA A 53 4.71 -24.60 8.20
C ALA A 53 5.62 -25.83 8.10
N GLU A 54 5.29 -26.73 7.17
CA GLU A 54 6.05 -27.96 6.97
C GLU A 54 7.37 -27.72 6.22
N GLY A 55 8.33 -28.60 6.51
CA GLY A 55 9.58 -28.73 5.75
C GLY A 55 10.38 -27.44 5.65
N SER A 56 10.76 -27.09 4.42
CA SER A 56 11.67 -25.98 4.11
C SER A 56 11.03 -24.60 4.25
N ARG A 57 9.69 -24.51 4.35
CA ARG A 57 8.96 -23.25 4.49
C ARG A 57 8.87 -22.77 5.94
N CYS A 58 9.09 -23.65 6.91
CA CYS A 58 9.06 -23.28 8.33
C CYS A 58 10.07 -22.17 8.66
N LEU A 59 9.61 -21.09 9.27
CA LEU A 59 10.50 -20.03 9.75
C LEU A 59 11.20 -20.38 11.07
N MET A 60 10.78 -21.43 11.77
CA MET A 60 11.40 -21.87 13.03
C MET A 60 12.19 -23.17 12.88
N ASN A 61 13.27 -23.31 13.65
CA ASN A 61 13.99 -24.57 13.80
C ASN A 61 13.36 -25.43 14.92
N ARG A 62 13.85 -26.67 15.10
CA ARG A 62 13.34 -27.59 16.16
C ARG A 62 13.58 -27.08 17.59
N LYS A 63 14.40 -26.04 17.78
CA LYS A 63 14.66 -25.38 19.06
C LYS A 63 13.82 -24.11 19.25
N PHE A 64 12.77 -23.91 18.44
CA PHE A 64 11.91 -22.73 18.46
C PHE A 64 12.63 -21.39 18.20
N GLN A 65 13.76 -21.42 17.50
CA GLN A 65 14.48 -20.22 17.08
C GLN A 65 14.20 -19.91 15.60
N TYR A 66 14.17 -18.62 15.25
CA TYR A 66 14.02 -18.19 13.87
C TYR A 66 15.19 -18.69 13.00
N ARG A 67 14.86 -19.28 11.87
CA ARG A 67 15.81 -19.58 10.80
C ARG A 67 16.11 -18.28 10.07
N VAL A 68 17.18 -17.59 10.46
CA VAL A 68 17.56 -16.25 9.96
C VAL A 68 17.44 -16.15 8.44
N ARG A 69 18.06 -17.08 7.69
CA ARG A 69 18.01 -17.09 6.22
C ARG A 69 16.57 -17.11 5.69
N ARG A 70 15.69 -17.92 6.27
CA ARG A 70 14.28 -18.02 5.83
C ARG A 70 13.48 -16.77 6.15
N CYS A 71 13.77 -16.13 7.28
CA CYS A 71 13.13 -14.87 7.65
C CYS A 71 13.59 -13.75 6.71
N GLN A 72 14.88 -13.67 6.39
CA GLN A 72 15.39 -12.75 5.37
C GLN A 72 14.81 -13.04 3.98
N ASP A 73 14.68 -14.30 3.59
CA ASP A 73 14.00 -14.69 2.33
C ASP A 73 12.53 -14.22 2.32
N TYR A 74 11.82 -14.32 3.45
CA TYR A 74 10.46 -13.81 3.59
C TYR A 74 10.43 -12.29 3.38
N LEU A 75 11.29 -11.54 4.08
CA LEU A 75 11.37 -10.08 3.96
C LEU A 75 11.71 -9.64 2.53
N ARG A 76 12.58 -10.37 1.81
CA ARG A 76 12.86 -10.09 0.38
C ARG A 76 11.63 -10.28 -0.50
N HIS A 77 10.82 -11.30 -0.24
CA HIS A 77 9.55 -11.47 -0.94
C HIS A 77 8.54 -10.38 -0.60
N VAL A 78 8.56 -9.83 0.63
CA VAL A 78 7.75 -8.67 0.99
C VAL A 78 8.19 -7.43 0.21
N ASP A 79 9.49 -7.18 0.07
CA ASP A 79 10.00 -6.07 -0.74
C ASP A 79 9.53 -6.16 -2.20
N ILE A 80 9.57 -7.36 -2.79
CA ILE A 80 9.03 -7.62 -4.14
C ILE A 80 7.51 -7.37 -4.17
N LEU A 81 6.78 -7.77 -3.13
CA LEU A 81 5.34 -7.48 -3.03
C LEU A 81 5.07 -5.98 -3.02
N VAL A 82 5.83 -5.21 -2.24
CA VAL A 82 5.68 -3.76 -2.15
C VAL A 82 5.93 -3.10 -3.51
N GLN A 83 6.96 -3.52 -4.24
CA GLN A 83 7.22 -3.03 -5.61
C GLN A 83 6.07 -3.34 -6.57
N ARG A 84 5.51 -4.56 -6.52
CA ARG A 84 4.38 -4.92 -7.37
C ARG A 84 3.10 -4.20 -6.98
N LEU A 85 2.84 -4.00 -5.68
CA LEU A 85 1.71 -3.21 -5.20
C LEU A 85 1.85 -1.75 -5.64
N TYR A 86 3.05 -1.17 -5.56
CA TYR A 86 3.34 0.17 -6.06
C TYR A 86 2.90 0.29 -7.51
N GLY A 87 3.47 -0.51 -8.41
CA GLY A 87 3.13 -0.38 -9.82
C GLY A 87 1.67 -0.77 -10.13
N ALA A 88 1.11 -1.79 -9.46
CA ALA A 88 -0.31 -2.17 -9.64
C ALA A 88 -1.26 -1.05 -9.22
N VAL A 89 -1.04 -0.40 -8.08
CA VAL A 89 -1.82 0.77 -7.66
C VAL A 89 -1.68 1.87 -8.73
N HIS A 90 -0.45 2.23 -9.10
CA HIS A 90 -0.23 3.36 -9.99
C HIS A 90 -0.71 3.18 -11.42
N LEU A 91 -0.72 1.95 -11.93
CA LEU A 91 -1.27 1.63 -13.24
C LEU A 91 -2.80 1.58 -13.28
N THR A 92 -3.47 1.46 -12.13
CA THR A 92 -4.90 1.09 -12.11
C THR A 92 -5.83 2.07 -11.39
N PHE A 93 -5.34 2.87 -10.44
CA PHE A 93 -6.17 3.80 -9.65
C PHE A 93 -6.39 5.19 -10.31
N GLY A 94 -6.28 5.27 -11.63
CA GLY A 94 -6.51 6.49 -12.43
C GLY A 94 -5.24 7.30 -12.74
N LEU A 95 -5.41 8.59 -13.09
CA LEU A 95 -4.31 9.46 -13.49
C LEU A 95 -3.23 9.53 -12.38
N PRO A 96 -1.96 9.19 -12.68
CA PRO A 96 -0.92 9.13 -11.67
C PRO A 96 -0.66 10.51 -11.06
N GLY A 97 -0.63 10.57 -9.73
CA GLY A 97 -0.05 11.67 -8.97
C GLY A 97 1.42 11.92 -9.34
N ARG A 98 2.03 12.99 -8.83
CA ARG A 98 3.47 13.17 -9.03
C ARG A 98 4.24 12.14 -8.20
N GLY A 99 5.40 11.68 -8.69
CA GLY A 99 6.23 10.71 -7.96
C GLY A 99 6.56 11.17 -6.52
N THR A 100 6.69 12.49 -6.31
CA THR A 100 6.90 13.11 -4.99
C THR A 100 5.71 13.00 -4.04
N GLU A 101 4.48 12.96 -4.55
CA GLU A 101 3.25 12.81 -3.75
C GLU A 101 2.97 11.33 -3.45
N ILE A 102 3.23 10.48 -4.45
CA ILE A 102 2.93 9.05 -4.42
C ILE A 102 3.85 8.26 -3.49
N ASN A 103 5.13 8.57 -3.49
CA ASN A 103 6.11 7.84 -2.70
C ASN A 103 5.96 8.07 -1.19
N LEU A 104 5.27 9.15 -0.83
CA LEU A 104 5.08 9.59 0.54
C LEU A 104 3.70 9.20 1.11
N VAL A 105 2.92 8.38 0.39
CA VAL A 105 1.63 7.87 0.87
C VAL A 105 1.85 7.15 2.21
N THR A 106 1.09 7.54 3.22
CA THR A 106 1.13 6.95 4.56
C THR A 106 -0.15 6.16 4.87
N TRP A 107 -0.01 5.06 5.62
CA TRP A 107 -1.13 4.18 5.97
C TRP A 107 -1.74 4.50 7.34
N ALA A 108 -1.02 5.20 8.21
CA ALA A 108 -1.47 5.63 9.54
C ALA A 108 -1.05 7.07 9.83
N ASN A 109 -1.83 7.74 10.68
CA ASN A 109 -1.55 9.11 11.08
C ASN A 109 -0.19 9.19 11.78
N THR A 110 0.58 10.22 11.49
CA THR A 110 1.81 10.57 12.21
C THR A 110 1.59 11.83 13.05
N ARG A 111 2.63 12.30 13.75
CA ARG A 111 2.55 13.57 14.48
C ARG A 111 2.46 14.76 13.52
N GLU A 112 3.04 14.61 12.34
CA GLU A 112 3.23 15.64 11.34
C GLU A 112 2.08 15.67 10.32
N HIS A 113 1.52 14.49 9.98
CA HIS A 113 0.58 14.35 8.87
C HIS A 113 -0.55 13.36 9.15
N ILE A 114 -1.74 13.67 8.65
CA ILE A 114 -2.84 12.71 8.54
C ILE A 114 -2.53 11.74 7.41
N ARG A 115 -2.92 10.47 7.59
CA ARG A 115 -2.68 9.40 6.63
C ARG A 115 -3.31 9.65 5.25
N ASN A 116 -2.87 8.85 4.27
CA ASN A 116 -3.37 8.90 2.91
C ASN A 116 -4.25 7.69 2.52
N ILE A 117 -4.14 6.56 3.23
CA ILE A 117 -4.93 5.36 2.97
C ILE A 117 -6.19 5.35 3.81
N TYR A 118 -7.33 5.11 3.18
CA TYR A 118 -8.65 4.98 3.81
C TYR A 118 -9.43 3.78 3.25
N VAL A 119 -10.38 3.23 4.00
CA VAL A 119 -11.29 2.18 3.54
C VAL A 119 -12.74 2.70 3.57
N ARG A 120 -13.41 2.73 2.41
CA ARG A 120 -14.82 3.14 2.28
C ARG A 120 -15.47 2.43 1.09
N HIS A 121 -16.77 2.19 1.18
CA HIS A 121 -17.60 1.64 0.09
C HIS A 121 -16.97 0.41 -0.59
N GLY A 122 -16.47 -0.54 0.22
CA GLY A 122 -15.95 -1.81 -0.29
C GLY A 122 -14.61 -1.70 -1.00
N THR A 123 -13.90 -0.58 -0.86
CA THR A 123 -12.59 -0.39 -1.47
C THR A 123 -11.61 0.45 -0.62
N ILE A 124 -10.36 0.48 -1.06
CA ILE A 124 -9.31 1.35 -0.51
C ILE A 124 -9.27 2.64 -1.32
N LEU A 125 -9.30 3.77 -0.62
CA LEU A 125 -9.09 5.11 -1.16
C LEU A 125 -7.69 5.61 -0.82
N ILE A 126 -7.05 6.27 -1.78
CA ILE A 126 -5.79 7.00 -1.59
C ILE A 126 -6.07 8.48 -1.77
N MET A 127 -5.93 9.24 -0.67
CA MET A 127 -6.14 10.68 -0.64
C MET A 127 -4.81 11.40 -0.55
N THR A 128 -4.52 12.25 -1.54
CA THR A 128 -3.28 13.06 -1.59
C THR A 128 -3.64 14.52 -1.78
N ASP A 129 -2.90 15.44 -1.17
CA ASP A 129 -3.04 16.86 -1.45
C ASP A 129 -2.30 17.23 -2.75
N ASN A 130 -2.89 18.11 -3.57
CA ASN A 130 -2.19 18.67 -4.71
C ASN A 130 -1.59 20.02 -4.28
N SER A 131 -0.35 19.97 -3.77
CA SER A 131 0.37 21.15 -3.27
C SER A 131 0.45 22.29 -4.29
N LYS A 132 0.47 22.00 -5.60
CA LYS A 132 0.47 23.04 -6.65
C LYS A 132 -0.86 23.78 -6.78
N LEU A 133 -1.99 23.06 -6.68
CA LEU A 133 -3.31 23.70 -6.69
C LEU A 133 -3.59 24.43 -5.38
N LYS A 134 -3.08 23.92 -4.25
CA LYS A 134 -3.11 24.61 -2.96
C LYS A 134 -2.35 25.94 -3.02
N ALA A 135 -1.16 25.94 -3.64
CA ALA A 135 -0.37 27.15 -3.81
C ALA A 135 -1.03 28.20 -4.72
N SER A 136 -1.77 27.78 -5.76
CA SER A 136 -2.43 28.70 -6.69
C SER A 136 -3.81 29.18 -6.24
N THR A 137 -4.53 28.42 -5.42
CA THR A 137 -5.93 28.72 -5.02
C THR A 137 -6.09 29.12 -3.56
N GLY A 138 -5.05 28.98 -2.73
CA GLY A 138 -5.10 29.23 -1.29
C GLY A 138 -5.96 28.22 -0.51
N LYS A 139 -6.59 27.25 -1.18
CA LYS A 139 -7.45 26.22 -0.57
C LYS A 139 -6.84 24.83 -0.78
N PRO A 140 -6.90 23.93 0.22
CA PRO A 140 -6.44 22.56 0.05
C PRO A 140 -7.30 21.84 -1.01
N PHE A 141 -6.66 21.36 -2.08
CA PHE A 141 -7.31 20.53 -3.09
C PHE A 141 -6.92 19.08 -2.87
N TRP A 142 -7.89 18.26 -2.46
CA TRP A 142 -7.71 16.83 -2.24
C TRP A 142 -7.98 16.05 -3.51
N VAL A 143 -7.05 15.17 -3.87
CA VAL A 143 -7.23 14.19 -4.94
C VAL A 143 -7.51 12.84 -4.29
N VAL A 144 -8.73 12.33 -4.51
CA VAL A 144 -9.17 11.01 -4.03
C VAL A 144 -9.10 10.03 -5.18
N ARG A 145 -8.47 8.87 -4.95
CA ARG A 145 -8.38 7.80 -5.95
C ARG A 145 -8.85 6.48 -5.34
N ALA A 146 -9.84 5.86 -5.96
CA ALA A 146 -10.29 4.52 -5.58
C ALA A 146 -9.37 3.46 -6.21
N VAL A 147 -8.87 2.54 -5.39
CA VAL A 147 -8.08 1.39 -5.84
C VAL A 147 -9.05 0.33 -6.38
N PRO A 148 -8.81 -0.27 -7.56
CA PRO A 148 -9.68 -1.33 -8.06
C PRO A 148 -9.69 -2.55 -7.13
N LYS A 149 -10.84 -3.25 -7.05
CA LYS A 149 -11.03 -4.39 -6.14
C LYS A 149 -9.93 -5.47 -6.24
N CYS A 150 -9.44 -5.73 -7.46
CA CYS A 150 -8.36 -6.69 -7.71
C CYS A 150 -7.02 -6.31 -7.07
N VAL A 151 -6.78 -5.02 -6.81
CA VAL A 151 -5.59 -4.50 -6.13
C VAL A 151 -5.87 -4.19 -4.65
N ALA A 152 -7.09 -3.77 -4.32
CA ALA A 152 -7.51 -3.44 -2.96
C ALA A 152 -7.36 -4.63 -1.99
N ARG A 153 -7.76 -5.85 -2.41
CA ARG A 153 -7.60 -7.05 -1.56
C ARG A 153 -6.13 -7.38 -1.26
N PRO A 154 -5.22 -7.49 -2.26
CA PRO A 154 -3.78 -7.61 -2.00
C PRO A 154 -3.20 -6.52 -1.10
N LEU A 155 -3.61 -5.26 -1.30
CA LEU A 155 -3.16 -4.12 -0.52
C LEU A 155 -3.64 -4.21 0.94
N PHE A 156 -4.88 -4.62 1.16
CA PHE A 156 -5.43 -4.89 2.50
C PHE A 156 -4.65 -6.02 3.19
N LEU A 157 -4.43 -7.15 2.51
CA LEU A 157 -3.66 -8.28 3.07
C LEU A 157 -2.23 -7.87 3.43
N TYR A 158 -1.63 -7.01 2.61
CA TYR A 158 -0.32 -6.43 2.91
C TYR A 158 -0.36 -5.63 4.21
N LEU A 159 -1.27 -4.67 4.35
CA LEU A 159 -1.37 -3.81 5.53
C LEU A 159 -1.78 -4.58 6.80
N ALA A 160 -2.68 -5.56 6.68
CA ALA A 160 -3.29 -6.20 7.84
C ALA A 160 -2.54 -7.43 8.37
N TYR A 161 -1.87 -8.17 7.49
CA TYR A 161 -1.24 -9.43 7.85
C TYR A 161 0.26 -9.41 7.58
N ILE A 162 0.65 -9.14 6.33
CA ILE A 162 2.03 -9.34 5.87
C ILE A 162 2.97 -8.31 6.50
N ARG A 163 2.60 -7.02 6.47
CA ARG A 163 3.43 -5.94 6.99
C ARG A 163 3.62 -6.04 8.51
N PRO A 164 2.59 -6.18 9.36
CA PRO A 164 2.80 -6.31 10.80
C PRO A 164 3.62 -7.55 11.16
N PHE A 165 3.46 -8.64 10.40
CA PHE A 165 4.29 -9.82 10.58
C PHE A 165 5.75 -9.57 10.16
N ALA A 166 5.98 -8.94 9.01
CA ALA A 166 7.31 -8.57 8.54
C ALA A 166 8.02 -7.60 9.50
N ASP A 167 7.32 -6.59 10.02
CA ASP A 167 7.82 -5.68 11.04
C ASP A 167 8.22 -6.45 12.31
N SER A 168 7.40 -7.43 12.73
CA SER A 168 7.72 -8.28 13.89
C SER A 168 8.94 -9.19 13.66
N LEU A 169 9.14 -9.67 12.42
CA LEU A 169 10.31 -10.45 12.04
C LEU A 169 11.56 -9.58 12.01
N GLN A 170 11.51 -8.40 11.39
CA GLN A 170 12.63 -7.47 11.37
C GLN A 170 13.06 -7.13 12.79
N LYS A 171 12.11 -6.80 13.69
CA LYS A 171 12.40 -6.52 15.10
C LYS A 171 13.05 -7.69 15.83
N ALA A 172 12.68 -8.93 15.50
CA ALA A 172 13.28 -10.11 16.11
C ALA A 172 14.69 -10.42 15.60
N LEU A 173 15.02 -10.01 14.37
CA LEU A 173 16.33 -10.23 13.76
C LEU A 173 17.32 -9.09 14.06
N THR A 174 16.85 -7.85 14.03
CA THR A 174 17.63 -6.62 14.20
C THR A 174 16.81 -5.61 15.02
N PRO A 175 16.83 -5.70 16.36
CA PRO A 175 16.02 -4.82 17.22
C PRO A 175 16.32 -3.33 17.06
N GLU A 176 17.55 -2.98 16.70
CA GLU A 176 18.04 -1.60 16.54
C GLU A 176 17.37 -0.86 15.37
N ASP A 177 16.92 -1.59 14.34
CA ASP A 177 16.33 -1.01 13.12
C ASP A 177 14.78 -0.94 13.16
N ALA A 178 14.16 -1.30 14.29
CA ALA A 178 12.72 -1.56 14.39
C ALA A 178 11.86 -0.30 14.65
N GLU A 179 12.15 0.82 13.99
CA GLU A 179 11.28 2.00 14.06
C GLU A 179 9.95 1.77 13.33
N ARG A 180 8.84 2.18 13.96
CA ARG A 180 7.51 2.11 13.32
C ARG A 180 7.45 3.10 12.15
N ASN A 181 7.29 2.56 10.95
CA ASN A 181 7.25 3.32 9.73
C ASN A 181 5.80 3.47 9.23
N ALA A 182 5.34 4.71 9.01
CA ALA A 182 3.99 5.00 8.55
C ALA A 182 3.86 5.05 7.01
N TYR A 183 4.96 5.06 6.26
CA TYR A 183 4.92 5.08 4.80
C TYR A 183 4.43 3.75 4.24
N LEU A 184 3.59 3.80 3.21
CA LEU A 184 3.01 2.61 2.60
C LEU A 184 4.08 1.75 1.92
N TYR A 185 5.01 2.38 1.20
CA TYR A 185 6.02 1.70 0.42
C TYR A 185 7.37 1.76 1.11
N VAL A 186 7.76 0.63 1.71
CA VAL A 186 9.00 0.46 2.48
C VAL A 186 9.75 -0.77 1.98
N SER A 187 11.07 -0.79 2.16
CA SER A 187 11.90 -1.98 1.92
C SER A 187 12.63 -2.34 3.20
N TYR A 188 12.60 -3.62 3.56
CA TYR A 188 13.29 -4.17 4.73
C TYR A 188 14.80 -4.34 4.51
N HIS A 189 15.27 -4.18 3.26
CA HIS A 189 16.69 -4.27 2.90
C HIS A 189 17.26 -2.90 2.48
N SER A 190 16.56 -1.81 2.82
CA SER A 190 17.00 -0.44 2.60
C SER A 190 17.04 0.30 3.92
N SER A 191 18.07 1.14 4.13
CA SER A 191 18.10 2.07 5.25
C SER A 191 17.14 3.26 5.07
N ARG A 192 16.51 3.41 3.90
CA ARG A 192 15.55 4.49 3.63
C ARG A 192 14.20 4.20 4.27
N LYS A 193 13.61 5.24 4.86
CA LYS A 193 12.25 5.17 5.46
C LYS A 193 11.13 5.05 4.43
N HIS A 194 11.37 5.29 3.15
CA HIS A 194 10.35 5.13 2.12
C HIS A 194 10.98 4.95 0.76
N PHE A 195 10.17 4.54 -0.22
CA PHE A 195 10.57 4.50 -1.61
C PHE A 195 11.07 5.89 -2.07
N SER A 196 12.22 5.90 -2.73
CA SER A 196 12.71 7.05 -3.48
C SER A 196 12.04 7.14 -4.86
N ALA A 197 12.25 8.25 -5.58
CA ALA A 197 11.75 8.41 -6.95
C ALA A 197 12.30 7.32 -7.89
N THR A 198 13.53 6.85 -7.66
CA THR A 198 14.15 5.77 -8.43
C THR A 198 13.56 4.41 -8.08
N ASP A 199 13.28 4.15 -6.79
CA ASP A 199 12.63 2.89 -6.35
C ASP A 199 11.25 2.76 -7.01
N GLY A 200 10.43 3.80 -6.95
CA GLY A 200 9.11 3.81 -7.59
C GLY A 200 9.18 3.67 -9.12
N SER A 201 10.13 4.37 -9.76
CA SER A 201 10.32 4.25 -11.21
C SER A 201 10.75 2.86 -11.62
N SER A 202 11.60 2.20 -10.83
CA SER A 202 12.07 0.84 -11.08
C SER A 202 10.93 -0.16 -10.88
N ALA A 203 10.12 0.00 -9.83
CA ALA A 203 8.96 -0.83 -9.57
C ALA A 203 7.94 -0.81 -10.74
N LEU A 204 7.68 0.38 -11.30
CA LEU A 204 6.80 0.50 -12.46
C LEU A 204 7.42 -0.10 -13.72
N PHE A 205 8.71 0.13 -13.93
CA PHE A 205 9.45 -0.43 -15.07
C PHE A 205 9.43 -1.95 -15.04
N SER A 206 9.75 -2.58 -13.90
CA SER A 206 9.75 -4.05 -13.75
C SER A 206 8.39 -4.71 -13.93
N LEU A 207 7.27 -3.97 -13.85
CA LEU A 207 5.94 -4.50 -14.19
C LEU A 207 5.60 -4.36 -15.67
N THR A 208 6.33 -3.53 -16.39
CA THR A 208 6.04 -3.19 -17.80
C THR A 208 7.19 -3.56 -18.73
N ASP A 209 8.25 -4.19 -18.23
CA ASP A 209 9.46 -4.55 -18.98
C ASP A 209 9.20 -5.54 -20.12
N THR A 210 8.18 -6.37 -19.97
CA THR A 210 7.68 -7.31 -20.97
C THR A 210 6.70 -6.68 -21.97
N SER A 211 6.28 -5.44 -21.74
CA SER A 211 5.42 -4.69 -22.68
C SER A 211 6.24 -4.16 -23.84
N SER A 212 5.59 -3.91 -24.98
CA SER A 212 6.20 -3.21 -26.12
C SER A 212 6.67 -1.79 -25.78
N MET A 213 6.16 -1.20 -24.69
CA MET A 213 6.62 0.07 -24.16
C MET A 213 6.79 -0.01 -22.64
N PRO A 214 7.98 -0.41 -22.16
CA PRO A 214 8.31 -0.34 -20.74
C PRO A 214 8.25 1.09 -20.23
N MET A 215 7.51 1.31 -19.14
CA MET A 215 7.21 2.66 -18.66
C MET A 215 7.83 2.94 -17.30
N LYS A 216 8.59 4.04 -17.25
CA LYS A 216 8.87 4.75 -15.99
C LYS A 216 7.71 5.68 -15.66
N ILE A 217 7.64 6.15 -14.41
CA ILE A 217 6.54 7.00 -13.90
C ILE A 217 6.26 8.21 -14.82
N GLY A 218 7.31 8.88 -15.30
CA GLY A 218 7.17 10.06 -16.17
C GLY A 218 6.46 9.74 -17.50
N ILE A 219 6.90 8.69 -18.19
CA ILE A 219 6.32 8.23 -19.46
C ILE A 219 4.88 7.78 -19.25
N TYR A 220 4.65 6.93 -18.24
CA TYR A 220 3.31 6.47 -17.91
C TYR A 220 2.35 7.63 -17.63
N ARG A 221 2.79 8.64 -16.88
CA ARG A 221 2.00 9.85 -16.62
C ARG A 221 1.67 10.62 -17.89
N GLN A 222 2.65 10.85 -18.76
CA GLN A 222 2.43 11.55 -20.03
C GLN A 222 1.44 10.78 -20.92
N ALA A 223 1.62 9.47 -21.05
CA ALA A 223 0.72 8.60 -21.81
C ALA A 223 -0.70 8.62 -21.23
N SER A 224 -0.84 8.48 -19.91
CA SER A 224 -2.15 8.50 -19.22
C SER A 224 -2.89 9.83 -19.43
N ILE A 225 -2.18 10.96 -19.36
CA ILE A 225 -2.75 12.29 -19.63
C ILE A 225 -3.20 12.41 -21.09
N ALA A 226 -2.37 11.96 -22.04
CA ALA A 226 -2.70 12.02 -23.45
C ALA A 226 -3.94 11.17 -23.78
N ILE A 227 -4.00 9.95 -23.24
CA ILE A 227 -5.17 9.06 -23.38
C ILE A 227 -6.41 9.71 -22.75
N GLY A 228 -6.29 10.25 -21.54
CA GLY A 228 -7.40 10.92 -20.84
C GLY A 228 -7.97 12.10 -21.63
N LYS A 229 -7.11 12.99 -22.14
CA LYS A 229 -7.53 14.11 -22.99
C LYS A 229 -8.23 13.65 -24.27
N LYS A 230 -7.67 12.63 -24.93
CA LYS A 230 -8.20 12.14 -26.22
C LYS A 230 -9.52 11.39 -26.07
N HIS A 231 -9.68 10.60 -25.00
CA HIS A 231 -10.75 9.59 -24.91
C HIS A 231 -11.75 9.80 -23.77
N VAL A 232 -11.41 10.59 -22.74
CA VAL A 232 -12.24 10.74 -21.53
C VAL A 232 -12.84 12.14 -21.42
N GLU A 233 -12.15 13.17 -21.91
CA GLU A 233 -12.54 14.58 -21.74
C GLU A 233 -13.98 14.88 -22.16
N ASN A 234 -14.46 14.30 -23.26
CA ASN A 234 -15.84 14.49 -23.72
C ASN A 234 -16.88 13.73 -22.89
N THR A 235 -16.48 12.66 -22.20
CA THR A 235 -17.36 11.81 -21.38
C THR A 235 -17.71 12.47 -20.04
N VAL A 236 -16.81 13.30 -19.51
CA VAL A 236 -16.97 14.02 -18.23
C VAL A 236 -17.47 15.46 -18.37
N LYS A 237 -17.64 15.98 -19.60
CA LYS A 237 -18.07 17.37 -19.83
C LYS A 237 -19.40 17.74 -19.15
N ASN A 238 -20.30 16.77 -19.01
CA ASN A 238 -21.62 16.98 -18.41
C ASN A 238 -21.70 16.49 -16.95
N LEU A 239 -20.62 15.96 -16.38
CA LEU A 239 -20.60 15.54 -14.99
C LEU A 239 -20.41 16.78 -14.11
N ASN A 240 -21.44 17.14 -13.35
CA ASN A 240 -21.34 18.16 -12.31
C ASN A 240 -20.65 17.55 -11.08
N PRO A 241 -19.40 17.94 -10.73
CA PRO A 241 -18.69 17.33 -9.60
C PRO A 241 -19.35 17.62 -8.25
N TRP A 242 -20.25 18.60 -8.21
CA TRP A 242 -20.93 19.07 -7.01
C TRP A 242 -22.34 18.50 -6.85
N GLU A 243 -22.79 17.63 -7.77
CA GLU A 243 -24.06 16.93 -7.63
C GLU A 243 -23.96 15.81 -6.59
N PRO A 244 -24.78 15.82 -5.51
CA PRO A 244 -24.70 14.82 -4.45
C PRO A 244 -25.04 13.38 -4.86
N SER A 245 -25.76 13.20 -5.98
CA SER A 245 -26.27 11.91 -6.46
C SER A 245 -25.21 10.99 -7.09
N LEU A 246 -23.97 11.46 -7.25
CA LEU A 246 -22.88 10.72 -7.88
C LEU A 246 -21.94 10.02 -6.90
N TRP A 247 -22.16 10.14 -5.59
CA TRP A 247 -21.23 9.68 -4.53
C TRP A 247 -21.86 8.72 -3.53
#